data_AF-A0A1V5HZH3-F1
#
_entry.id   AF-A0A1V5HZH3-F1
#
_cell.length_a   1.000
_cell.length_b   1.000
_cell.length_c   1.000
_cell.angle_alpha   90.00
_cell.angle_beta   90.00
_cell.angle_gamma   90.00
#
_symmetry.space_group_name_H-M   'P 1'
#
loop_
_entity.id
_entity.type
_entity.pdbx_description
1 polymer ?
#
loop_
_entity_poly.entity_id
_entity_poly.type
_entity_poly.pdbx_seq_one_letter_code
_entity_poly.pdbx_strand_id
1 'polypeptide(L)'
;MRDERRDNSEGSTTIQSPLPVLLRSLYLHGVEYCALAGADRCDVYTKDQIVSLLERGDTDRTVCEAIAQLEPGAFACGRHEGALDSATRVLLVTSTGSEVVAASLIPETKRPKSRKTLAKKAVPASPPWWDAPIPLAMCAEKGILLNSAGRRLLAGLSLPPVQRGEAWSDEFILEAAGHGGTGASSDRQFLFERLEGTVYLVQDVTEDLRSAGEMAWLASVGQAFISHFKCRGRPVRQVRSAERPADCDPEDCVACIWEGELLGYVCLGGMSLEE
;
A
#
# COMPACT_ATOMS: atom_id res chain seq x y z
N MET A 1 46.52 18.03 36.33
CA MET A 1 46.09 17.05 35.32
C MET A 1 44.97 17.71 34.53
N ARG A 2 45.29 18.63 33.62
CA ARG A 2 45.57 18.44 32.18
C ARG A 2 44.44 17.69 31.46
N ASP A 3 43.60 18.52 30.84
CA ASP A 3 42.79 18.31 29.63
C ASP A 3 42.88 16.94 28.98
N GLU A 4 41.78 16.18 29.09
CA GLU A 4 41.32 15.30 28.02
C GLU A 4 40.13 15.97 27.32
N ARG A 5 40.36 17.15 26.74
CA ARG A 5 39.60 17.57 25.57
C ARG A 5 40.00 16.62 24.45
N ARG A 6 39.28 15.50 24.34
CA ARG A 6 39.26 14.74 23.08
C ARG A 6 38.80 15.72 22.01
N ASP A 7 39.73 16.04 21.12
CA ASP A 7 39.48 16.67 19.84
C ASP A 7 38.40 15.85 19.09
N ASN A 8 37.13 16.17 19.32
CA ASN A 8 36.00 15.72 18.51
C ASN A 8 35.86 16.62 17.27
N SER A 9 36.97 16.88 16.59
CA SER A 9 37.04 17.65 15.34
C SER A 9 37.22 16.73 14.12
N GLU A 10 36.76 15.48 14.21
CA GLU A 10 36.61 14.60 13.05
C GLU A 10 35.30 14.90 12.33
N GLY A 11 35.37 15.82 11.37
CA GLY A 11 34.45 15.94 10.24
C GLY A 11 32.98 16.09 10.62
N SER A 12 32.61 17.22 11.23
CA SER A 12 31.20 17.58 11.41
C SER A 12 30.50 17.56 10.05
N THR A 13 29.61 16.58 9.85
CA THR A 13 28.83 16.49 8.61
C THR A 13 27.87 17.67 8.58
N THR A 14 27.91 18.43 7.49
CA THR A 14 27.03 19.57 7.27
C THR A 14 26.20 19.34 6.01
N ILE A 15 25.19 20.17 5.79
CA ILE A 15 24.42 20.17 4.53
C ILE A 15 25.29 20.49 3.29
N GLN A 16 26.51 21.02 3.48
CA GLN A 16 27.47 21.28 2.41
C GLN A 16 28.45 20.12 2.19
N SER A 17 28.44 19.11 3.08
CA SER A 17 29.29 17.94 2.92
C SER A 17 28.83 17.11 1.71
N PRO A 18 29.75 16.36 1.06
CA PRO A 18 29.38 15.40 0.03
C PRO A 18 28.45 14.31 0.57
N LEU A 19 27.56 13.80 -0.29
CA LEU A 19 26.60 12.76 0.08
C LEU A 19 27.26 11.47 0.66
N PRO A 20 28.43 11.00 0.18
CA PRO A 20 29.14 9.87 0.79
C PRO A 20 29.55 10.12 2.26
N VAL A 21 29.85 11.38 2.61
CA VAL A 21 30.22 11.76 3.98
C VAL A 21 29.01 11.68 4.90
N LEU A 22 27.82 12.09 4.42
CA LEU A 22 26.57 11.91 5.14
C LEU A 22 26.29 10.43 5.41
N LEU A 23 26.39 9.58 4.39
CA LEU A 23 26.14 8.14 4.54
C LEU A 23 27.12 7.52 5.54
N ARG A 24 28.41 7.90 5.47
CA ARG A 24 29.42 7.46 6.43
C ARG A 24 29.06 7.86 7.87
N SER A 25 28.56 9.07 8.09
CA SER A 25 28.09 9.50 9.42
C SER A 25 26.89 8.71 9.91
N LEU A 26 25.95 8.34 9.04
CA LEU A 26 24.80 7.50 9.43
C LEU A 26 25.21 6.11 9.88
N TYR A 27 26.16 5.49 9.17
CA TYR A 27 26.74 4.21 9.59
C TYR A 27 27.56 4.35 10.87
N LEU A 28 28.38 5.40 11.00
CA LEU A 28 29.19 5.65 12.19
C LEU A 28 28.34 5.80 13.45
N HIS A 29 27.21 6.51 13.34
CA HIS A 29 26.30 6.74 14.47
C HIS A 29 25.26 5.62 14.67
N GLY A 30 25.21 4.63 13.77
CA GLY A 30 24.28 3.49 13.87
C GLY A 30 22.81 3.92 13.81
N VAL A 31 22.48 4.98 13.07
CA VAL A 31 21.11 5.52 12.96
C VAL A 31 20.57 5.30 11.55
N GLU A 32 19.30 4.92 11.44
CA GLU A 32 18.66 4.62 10.15
C GLU A 32 18.16 5.87 9.42
N TYR A 33 17.95 6.96 10.16
CA TYR A 33 17.31 8.18 9.66
C TYR A 33 18.25 9.39 9.80
N CYS A 34 18.18 10.30 8.82
CA CYS A 34 18.79 11.62 8.89
C CYS A 34 17.74 12.72 8.71
N ALA A 35 17.82 13.77 9.51
CA ALA A 35 17.01 14.98 9.39
C ALA A 35 17.90 16.10 8.87
N LEU A 36 17.53 16.72 7.77
CA LEU A 36 18.36 17.70 7.07
C LEU A 36 17.71 19.06 7.24
N ALA A 37 18.29 19.89 8.12
CA ALA A 37 17.78 21.21 8.46
C ALA A 37 18.45 22.29 7.59
N GLY A 38 17.70 22.79 6.61
CA GLY A 38 18.01 24.01 5.87
C GLY A 38 17.44 25.26 6.55
N ALA A 39 17.61 26.42 5.91
CA ALA A 39 17.20 27.72 6.47
C ALA A 39 15.71 27.80 6.87
N ASP A 40 14.82 27.17 6.09
CA ASP A 40 13.36 27.23 6.30
C ASP A 40 12.67 25.86 6.27
N ARG A 41 13.44 24.76 6.17
CA ARG A 41 12.91 23.40 6.01
C ARG A 41 13.72 22.34 6.74
N CYS A 42 13.04 21.38 7.35
CA CYS A 42 13.65 20.17 7.87
C CYS A 42 12.95 18.94 7.27
N ASP A 43 13.70 18.16 6.50
CA ASP A 43 13.19 16.96 5.83
C ASP A 43 13.93 15.72 6.35
N VAL A 44 13.21 14.61 6.52
CA VAL A 44 13.76 13.35 7.05
C VAL A 44 13.91 12.33 5.92
N TYR A 45 15.06 11.66 5.88
CA TYR A 45 15.42 10.64 4.89
C TYR A 45 15.96 9.39 5.56
N THR A 46 15.78 8.23 4.92
CA THR A 46 16.36 6.94 5.33
C THR A 46 17.71 6.71 4.68
N LYS A 47 18.53 5.81 5.24
CA LYS A 47 19.78 5.35 4.60
C LYS A 47 19.57 4.90 3.16
N ASP A 48 18.54 4.09 2.89
CA ASP A 48 18.27 3.56 1.55
C ASP A 48 17.99 4.65 0.53
N GLN A 49 17.32 5.74 0.95
CA GLN A 49 17.11 6.91 0.10
C GLN A 49 18.43 7.63 -0.21
N ILE A 50 19.32 7.75 0.78
CA ILE A 50 20.67 8.31 0.57
C ILE A 50 21.52 7.42 -0.36
N VAL A 51 21.43 6.10 -0.22
CA VAL A 51 22.10 5.14 -1.12
C VAL A 51 21.56 5.27 -2.54
N SER A 52 20.24 5.34 -2.70
CA SER A 52 19.59 5.51 -4.00
C SER A 52 20.04 6.78 -4.73
N LEU A 53 20.27 7.88 -3.99
CA LEU A 53 20.84 9.11 -4.55
C LEU A 53 22.30 8.92 -5.00
N LEU A 54 23.12 8.21 -4.22
CA LEU A 54 24.50 7.91 -4.60
C LEU A 54 24.60 7.05 -5.86
N GLU A 55 23.73 6.05 -6.00
CA GLU A 55 23.70 5.16 -7.17
C GLU A 55 23.33 5.89 -8.47
N ARG A 56 22.60 7.02 -8.38
CA ARG A 56 22.25 7.87 -9.52
C ARG A 56 23.40 8.75 -10.03
N GLY A 57 24.59 8.65 -9.43
CA GLY A 57 25.79 9.37 -9.84
C GLY A 57 26.00 10.71 -9.14
N ASP A 58 25.33 10.94 -8.00
CA ASP A 58 25.43 12.19 -7.23
C ASP A 58 26.59 12.20 -6.21
N THR A 59 27.67 11.45 -6.46
CA THR A 59 28.77 11.25 -5.48
C THR A 59 29.52 12.53 -5.13
N ASP A 60 29.63 13.46 -6.08
CA ASP A 60 30.38 14.72 -5.92
C ASP A 60 29.50 15.89 -5.48
N ARG A 61 28.17 15.69 -5.40
CA ARG A 61 27.23 16.75 -5.03
C ARG A 61 27.11 16.90 -3.53
N THR A 62 26.83 18.13 -3.12
CA THR A 62 26.54 18.41 -1.71
C THR A 62 25.18 17.85 -1.34
N VAL A 63 25.00 17.51 -0.06
CA VAL A 63 23.72 17.04 0.50
C VAL A 63 22.57 18.00 0.13
N CYS A 64 22.78 19.31 0.25
CA CYS A 64 21.79 20.33 -0.10
C CYS A 64 21.36 20.30 -1.58
N GLU A 65 22.32 20.12 -2.50
CA GLU A 65 22.06 20.08 -3.95
C GLU A 65 21.34 18.81 -4.40
N ALA A 66 21.76 17.65 -3.86
CA ALA A 66 21.12 16.37 -4.14
C ALA A 66 19.64 16.38 -3.71
N ILE A 67 19.35 17.00 -2.57
CA ILE A 67 17.97 17.14 -2.06
C ILE A 67 17.15 18.16 -2.84
N ALA A 68 17.75 19.23 -3.34
CA ALA A 68 17.03 20.22 -4.14
C ALA A 68 16.44 19.62 -5.43
N GLN A 69 16.98 18.48 -5.90
CA GLN A 69 16.49 17.74 -7.06
C GLN A 69 15.40 16.72 -6.71
N LEU A 70 15.21 16.42 -5.43
CA LEU A 70 14.07 15.66 -4.97
C LEU A 70 12.86 16.60 -5.02
N GLU A 71 11.86 16.29 -5.85
CA GLU A 71 10.62 17.05 -5.84
C GLU A 71 10.05 17.08 -4.40
N PRO A 72 9.53 18.22 -3.93
CA PRO A 72 8.98 18.33 -2.59
C PRO A 72 7.80 17.35 -2.41
N GLY A 73 8.09 16.18 -1.83
CA GLY A 73 7.13 15.09 -1.63
C GLY A 73 7.50 13.75 -2.26
N ALA A 74 8.43 13.70 -3.22
CA ALA A 74 8.74 12.45 -3.94
C ALA A 74 9.65 11.49 -3.16
N PHE A 75 10.47 12.01 -2.23
CA PHE A 75 11.47 11.19 -1.52
C PHE A 75 11.65 11.57 -0.05
N ALA A 76 11.13 12.70 0.42
CA ALA A 76 11.16 12.98 1.85
C ALA A 76 10.21 12.00 2.52
N CYS A 77 10.70 11.27 3.52
CA CYS A 77 9.83 10.52 4.42
C CYS A 77 9.00 11.58 5.16
N GLY A 78 7.84 11.92 4.60
CA GLY A 78 6.88 12.77 5.27
C GLY A 78 6.63 12.15 6.62
N ARG A 79 6.73 12.93 7.69
CA ARG A 79 6.11 12.60 8.98
C ARG A 79 4.58 12.62 8.84
N HIS A 80 4.05 11.84 7.89
CA HIS A 80 2.65 11.55 7.77
C HIS A 80 2.45 10.19 8.44
N GLU A 81 1.68 10.24 9.52
CA GLU A 81 0.89 9.12 10.01
C GLU A 81 1.69 7.90 10.52
N GLY A 82 2.24 8.02 11.73
CA GLY A 82 2.53 6.85 12.59
C GLY A 82 3.83 6.07 12.35
N ALA A 83 4.63 6.40 11.33
CA ALA A 83 5.79 5.56 10.97
C ALA A 83 7.08 5.80 11.79
N LEU A 84 7.27 6.98 12.42
CA LEU A 84 8.50 7.29 13.16
C LEU A 84 8.19 7.47 14.66
N ASP A 85 8.55 6.47 15.47
CA ASP A 85 8.39 6.54 16.94
C ASP A 85 9.14 7.76 17.49
N SER A 86 8.55 8.44 18.48
CA SER A 86 9.08 9.67 19.08
C SER A 86 10.45 9.49 19.73
N ALA A 87 10.78 8.26 20.14
CA ALA A 87 12.08 7.88 20.71
C ALA A 87 13.14 7.52 19.65
N THR A 88 12.78 7.45 18.37
CA THR A 88 13.69 7.07 17.28
C THR A 88 14.86 8.04 17.20
N ARG A 89 16.09 7.52 17.14
CA ARG A 89 17.31 8.31 17.00
C ARG A 89 17.53 8.71 15.55
N VAL A 90 17.73 10.00 15.32
CA VAL A 90 17.88 10.60 13.99
C VAL A 90 19.14 11.46 13.96
N LEU A 91 19.91 11.40 12.88
CA LEU A 91 21.04 12.31 12.67
C LEU A 91 20.51 13.65 12.14
N LEU A 92 20.44 14.67 12.98
CA LEU A 92 20.14 16.04 12.57
C LEU A 92 21.39 16.67 11.97
N VAL A 93 21.33 17.05 10.70
CA VAL A 93 22.42 17.70 9.96
C VAL A 93 21.98 19.11 9.61
N THR A 94 22.78 20.08 10.04
CA THR A 94 22.54 21.52 9.87
C THR A 94 23.67 22.14 9.04
N SER A 95 23.61 23.45 8.80
CA SER A 95 24.71 24.22 8.22
C SER A 95 25.94 24.31 9.12
N THR A 96 25.77 24.14 10.43
CA THR A 96 26.85 24.29 11.42
C THR A 96 27.40 22.95 11.91
N GLY A 97 26.70 21.85 11.62
CA GLY A 97 27.17 20.51 11.97
C GLY A 97 26.07 19.46 12.09
N SER A 98 26.48 18.27 12.54
CA SER A 98 25.59 17.13 12.74
C SER A 98 25.53 16.69 14.20
N GLU A 99 24.34 16.35 14.69
CA GLU A 99 24.12 15.77 16.01
C GLU A 99 23.05 14.67 15.98
N VAL A 100 23.11 13.73 16.92
CA VAL A 100 22.09 12.67 17.04
C VAL A 100 21.03 13.11 18.04
N VAL A 101 19.80 13.27 17.57
CA VAL A 101 18.65 13.72 18.38
C VAL A 101 17.54 12.70 18.34
N ALA A 102 16.64 12.75 19.33
CA ALA A 102 15.38 12.03 19.26
C ALA A 102 14.49 12.69 18.20
N ALA A 103 13.69 11.89 17.49
CA ALA A 103 12.78 12.38 16.47
C ALA A 103 11.87 13.51 17.00
N SER A 104 11.41 13.41 18.24
CA SER A 104 10.58 14.44 18.91
C SER A 104 11.22 15.84 18.97
N LEU A 105 12.55 15.94 18.90
CA LEU A 105 13.30 17.20 19.01
C LEU A 105 13.59 17.86 17.65
N ILE A 106 13.21 17.21 16.54
CA ILE A 106 13.41 17.76 15.19
C ILE A 106 12.45 18.94 15.00
N PRO A 107 12.94 20.14 14.63
CA PRO A 107 12.09 21.31 14.38
C PRO A 107 11.01 20.97 13.36
N GLU A 108 9.74 21.14 13.75
CA GLU A 108 8.64 20.96 12.83
C GLU A 108 8.73 21.99 11.71
N THR A 109 8.91 21.48 10.49
CA THR A 109 8.73 22.29 9.29
C THR A 109 7.27 22.74 9.28
N LYS A 110 7.05 24.03 9.55
CA LYS A 110 5.80 24.69 9.18
C LYS A 110 5.72 24.62 7.67
N ARG A 111 5.14 23.55 7.13
CA ARG A 111 4.68 23.53 5.74
C ARG A 111 3.96 24.85 5.50
N PRO A 112 4.16 25.53 4.36
CA PRO A 112 3.31 26.67 4.02
C PRO A 112 1.88 26.16 4.19
N LYS A 113 1.16 26.75 5.16
CA LYS A 113 -0.25 26.46 5.40
C LYS A 113 -0.88 26.48 4.01
N SER A 114 -1.34 25.33 3.52
CA SER A 114 -2.07 25.28 2.25
C SER A 114 -3.08 26.40 2.36
N ARG A 115 -2.91 27.43 1.52
CA ARG A 115 -3.64 28.67 1.64
C ARG A 115 -5.11 28.25 1.63
N LYS A 116 -5.77 28.32 2.78
CA LYS A 116 -7.22 28.35 2.90
C LYS A 116 -7.66 29.68 2.29
N THR A 117 -7.38 29.89 1.02
CA THR A 117 -8.15 30.81 0.21
C THR A 117 -9.44 30.09 -0.07
N LEU A 118 -10.51 30.71 0.41
CA LEU A 118 -11.90 30.46 0.11
C LEU A 118 -12.10 30.48 -1.42
N ALA A 119 -11.63 29.42 -2.10
CA ALA A 119 -11.69 29.25 -3.53
C ALA A 119 -12.58 28.04 -3.78
N LYS A 120 -13.73 28.30 -4.41
CA LYS A 120 -14.71 27.33 -4.91
C LYS A 120 -14.08 25.98 -5.24
N LYS A 121 -14.31 24.97 -4.37
CA LYS A 121 -14.25 23.51 -4.59
C LYS A 121 -13.56 23.07 -5.91
N ALA A 122 -12.28 23.38 -6.08
CA ALA A 122 -11.52 22.92 -7.24
C ALA A 122 -11.37 21.39 -7.13
N VAL A 123 -11.63 20.69 -8.23
CA VAL A 123 -11.29 19.28 -8.39
C VAL A 123 -9.77 19.16 -8.15
N PRO A 124 -9.28 18.18 -7.36
CA PRO A 124 -7.85 17.99 -7.20
C PRO A 124 -7.19 17.94 -8.59
N ALA A 125 -6.18 18.77 -8.80
CA ALA A 125 -5.49 18.82 -10.08
C ALA A 125 -4.86 17.46 -10.33
N SER A 126 -5.26 16.82 -11.43
CA SER A 126 -4.71 15.53 -11.82
C SER A 126 -3.21 15.65 -12.11
N PRO A 127 -2.39 14.65 -11.74
CA PRO A 127 -0.96 14.69 -12.02
C PRO A 127 -0.68 14.77 -13.53
N PRO A 128 0.51 15.26 -13.96
CA PRO A 128 0.85 15.42 -15.37
C PRO A 128 0.84 14.10 -16.15
N TRP A 129 0.99 12.96 -15.44
CA TRP A 129 0.96 11.61 -15.99
C TRP A 129 -0.42 10.94 -15.91
N TRP A 130 -1.49 11.66 -15.51
CA TRP A 130 -2.83 11.10 -15.32
C TRP A 130 -3.40 10.39 -16.54
N ASP A 131 -3.07 10.87 -17.74
CA ASP A 131 -3.52 10.30 -19.01
C ASP A 131 -2.60 9.19 -19.53
N ALA A 132 -1.68 8.67 -18.71
CA ALA A 132 -0.92 7.47 -19.03
C ALA A 132 -1.86 6.31 -19.42
N PRO A 133 -1.42 5.39 -20.32
CA PRO A 133 -2.25 4.31 -20.85
C PRO A 133 -2.48 3.16 -19.84
N ILE A 134 -2.44 3.46 -18.54
CA ILE A 134 -2.66 2.53 -17.44
C ILE A 134 -3.95 2.91 -16.69
N PRO A 135 -4.73 1.94 -16.18
CA PRO A 135 -5.98 2.26 -15.48
C PRO A 135 -5.68 2.91 -14.13
N LEU A 136 -6.08 4.17 -13.97
CA LEU A 136 -5.84 4.95 -12.75
C LEU A 136 -7.14 5.44 -12.13
N ALA A 137 -7.13 5.50 -10.81
CA ALA A 137 -8.16 6.07 -9.98
C ALA A 137 -7.57 7.14 -9.05
N MET A 138 -8.31 8.20 -8.79
CA MET A 138 -7.98 9.20 -7.79
C MET A 138 -9.11 9.22 -6.76
N CYS A 139 -8.81 8.78 -5.55
CA CYS A 139 -9.75 8.63 -4.46
C CYS A 139 -9.77 9.92 -3.64
N ALA A 140 -10.84 10.71 -3.76
CA ALA A 140 -11.02 11.96 -3.02
C ALA A 140 -12.27 11.90 -2.13
N GLU A 141 -12.43 12.87 -1.23
CA GLU A 141 -13.62 12.99 -0.36
C GLU A 141 -14.97 12.99 -1.11
N LYS A 142 -14.94 13.35 -2.41
CA LYS A 142 -16.12 13.40 -3.28
C LYS A 142 -16.38 12.11 -4.05
N GLY A 143 -15.52 11.10 -3.93
CA GLY A 143 -15.60 9.83 -4.65
C GLY A 143 -14.36 9.52 -5.48
N ILE A 144 -14.49 8.49 -6.31
CA ILE A 144 -13.42 7.95 -7.15
C ILE A 144 -13.50 8.59 -8.54
N LEU A 145 -12.41 9.23 -8.97
CA LEU A 145 -12.26 9.77 -10.31
C LEU A 145 -11.36 8.83 -11.13
N LEU A 146 -11.82 8.40 -12.30
CA LEU A 146 -11.07 7.49 -13.16
C LEU A 146 -10.46 8.23 -14.35
N ASN A 147 -9.24 7.84 -14.74
CA ASN A 147 -8.65 8.31 -15.98
C ASN A 147 -9.30 7.62 -17.21
N SER A 148 -8.83 7.95 -18.42
CA SER A 148 -9.40 7.39 -19.65
C SER A 148 -9.28 5.87 -19.75
N ALA A 149 -8.20 5.27 -19.21
CA ALA A 149 -7.99 3.83 -19.17
C ALA A 149 -8.84 3.16 -18.09
N GLY A 150 -8.94 3.74 -16.90
CA GLY A 150 -9.79 3.28 -15.80
C GLY A 150 -11.27 3.26 -16.18
N ARG A 151 -11.75 4.31 -16.88
CA ARG A 151 -13.13 4.32 -17.40
C ARG A 151 -13.40 3.23 -18.43
N ARG A 152 -12.40 2.85 -19.23
CA ARG A 152 -12.51 1.74 -20.18
C ARG A 152 -12.53 0.40 -19.47
N LEU A 153 -11.70 0.23 -18.44
CA LEU A 153 -11.66 -0.97 -17.62
C LEU A 153 -13.01 -1.21 -16.91
N LEU A 154 -13.60 -0.14 -16.35
CA LEU A 154 -14.86 -0.19 -15.60
C LEU A 154 -16.10 0.04 -16.46
N ALA A 155 -16.01 -0.03 -17.80
CA ALA A 155 -17.08 0.37 -18.70
C ALA A 155 -18.46 -0.24 -18.33
N GLY A 156 -19.37 0.60 -17.81
CA GLY A 156 -20.73 0.21 -17.41
C GLY A 156 -20.87 -0.38 -15.99
N LEU A 157 -19.79 -0.40 -15.22
CA LEU A 157 -19.77 -0.84 -13.83
C LEU A 157 -19.77 0.39 -12.90
N SER A 158 -20.51 0.28 -11.81
CA SER A 158 -20.52 1.31 -10.77
C SER A 158 -19.77 0.82 -9.54
N LEU A 159 -18.78 1.62 -9.14
CA LEU A 159 -18.08 1.42 -7.87
C LEU A 159 -18.98 1.84 -6.71
N PRO A 160 -18.86 1.18 -5.55
CA PRO A 160 -19.62 1.53 -4.36
C PRO A 160 -19.25 2.95 -3.89
N PRO A 161 -20.20 3.66 -3.25
CA PRO A 161 -19.92 4.96 -2.65
C PRO A 161 -18.88 4.79 -1.54
N VAL A 162 -17.85 5.63 -1.60
CA VAL A 162 -16.77 5.69 -0.63
C VAL A 162 -17.29 6.18 0.72
N GLN A 163 -17.05 5.44 1.79
CA GLN A 163 -17.36 5.90 3.15
C GLN A 163 -16.42 7.05 3.51
N ARG A 164 -16.97 8.19 3.95
CA ARG A 164 -16.19 9.38 4.30
C ARG A 164 -15.50 9.18 5.64
N GLY A 165 -14.18 9.38 5.67
CA GLY A 165 -13.42 9.56 6.91
C GLY A 165 -12.45 8.44 7.25
N GLU A 166 -12.47 7.32 6.52
CA GLU A 166 -11.39 6.33 6.57
C GLU A 166 -10.28 6.73 5.60
N ALA A 167 -9.05 6.78 6.10
CA ALA A 167 -7.89 6.79 5.24
C ALA A 167 -7.89 5.46 4.46
N TRP A 168 -7.93 5.55 3.13
CA TRP A 168 -7.80 4.37 2.29
C TRP A 168 -6.45 3.71 2.58
N SER A 169 -6.48 2.40 2.80
CA SER A 169 -5.27 1.59 2.89
C SER A 169 -4.45 1.68 1.60
N ASP A 170 -3.19 1.32 1.70
CA ASP A 170 -2.24 1.27 0.58
C ASP A 170 -2.77 0.39 -0.55
N GLU A 171 -3.49 -0.67 -0.19
CA GLU A 171 -4.18 -1.56 -1.11
C GLU A 171 -5.58 -1.91 -0.61
N PHE A 172 -6.55 -1.98 -1.51
CA PHE A 172 -7.91 -2.46 -1.20
C PHE A 172 -8.60 -3.02 -2.45
N ILE A 173 -9.61 -3.88 -2.22
CA ILE A 173 -10.43 -4.47 -3.28
C ILE A 173 -11.83 -3.84 -3.23
N LEU A 174 -12.36 -3.45 -4.39
CA LEU A 174 -13.76 -3.04 -4.54
C LEU A 174 -14.49 -3.98 -5.49
N GLU A 175 -15.72 -4.31 -5.11
CA GLU A 175 -16.67 -5.03 -5.96
C GLU A 175 -17.49 -4.03 -6.75
N ALA A 176 -17.48 -4.14 -8.08
CA ALA A 176 -18.28 -3.30 -8.95
C ALA A 176 -19.50 -4.07 -9.45
N ALA A 177 -20.67 -3.49 -9.23
CA ALA A 177 -21.94 -4.07 -9.67
C ALA A 177 -22.26 -3.63 -11.12
N GLY A 178 -22.72 -4.58 -11.93
CA GLY A 178 -23.22 -4.31 -13.28
C GLY A 178 -24.56 -3.57 -13.26
N HIS A 179 -24.73 -2.59 -14.16
CA HIS A 179 -26.02 -1.93 -14.38
C HIS A 179 -26.90 -2.77 -15.32
N GLY A 180 -27.61 -3.76 -14.77
CA GLY A 180 -28.57 -4.54 -15.56
C GLY A 180 -29.18 -5.70 -14.77
N GLY A 181 -30.48 -5.56 -14.43
CA GLY A 181 -31.25 -6.63 -13.82
C GLY A 181 -31.55 -7.73 -14.82
N THR A 182 -30.75 -8.80 -14.82
CA THR A 182 -31.14 -10.17 -15.20
C THR A 182 -30.05 -11.13 -14.74
N GLY A 183 -30.30 -11.84 -13.63
CA GLY A 183 -29.94 -13.25 -13.43
C GLY A 183 -28.46 -13.70 -13.35
N ALA A 184 -27.47 -12.86 -13.62
CA ALA A 184 -26.06 -13.23 -13.46
C ALA A 184 -25.22 -12.01 -13.05
N SER A 185 -25.14 -11.71 -11.75
CA SER A 185 -24.14 -10.77 -11.24
C SER A 185 -22.78 -11.45 -11.29
N SER A 186 -22.02 -11.22 -12.36
CA SER A 186 -20.58 -11.36 -12.25
C SER A 186 -20.07 -10.08 -11.58
N ASP A 187 -20.17 -10.03 -10.26
CA ASP A 187 -19.54 -8.96 -9.49
C ASP A 187 -18.05 -8.99 -9.82
N ARG A 188 -17.55 -7.90 -10.40
CA ARG A 188 -16.13 -7.80 -10.76
C ARG A 188 -15.38 -7.20 -9.60
N GLN A 189 -14.24 -7.78 -9.31
CA GLN A 189 -13.37 -7.37 -8.22
C GLN A 189 -12.18 -6.62 -8.80
N PHE A 190 -12.01 -5.39 -8.32
CA PHE A 190 -10.93 -4.52 -8.74
C PHE A 190 -10.01 -4.23 -7.57
N LEU A 191 -8.71 -4.49 -7.76
CA LEU A 191 -7.66 -4.11 -6.83
C LEU A 191 -7.25 -2.67 -7.10
N PHE A 192 -7.17 -1.89 -6.03
CA PHE A 192 -6.66 -0.52 -6.02
C PHE A 192 -5.36 -0.53 -5.22
N GLU A 193 -4.26 -0.21 -5.89
CA GLU A 193 -2.91 -0.15 -5.31
C GLU A 193 -2.40 1.28 -5.35
N ARG A 194 -2.01 1.84 -4.20
CA ARG A 194 -1.64 3.25 -4.09
C ARG A 194 -0.31 3.50 -4.80
N LEU A 195 -0.34 4.36 -5.81
CA LEU A 195 0.87 4.84 -6.49
C LEU A 195 1.47 6.04 -5.76
N GLU A 196 0.67 7.10 -5.59
CA GLU A 196 1.13 8.35 -5.01
C GLU A 196 -0.05 9.14 -4.43
N GLY A 197 0.06 9.54 -3.16
CA GLY A 197 -0.95 10.34 -2.48
C GLY A 197 -2.33 9.71 -2.55
N THR A 198 -3.24 10.30 -3.32
CA THR A 198 -4.62 9.81 -3.51
C THR A 198 -4.82 9.06 -4.82
N VAL A 199 -3.75 8.77 -5.57
CA VAL A 199 -3.80 8.10 -6.87
C VAL A 199 -3.47 6.62 -6.72
N TYR A 200 -4.29 5.78 -7.33
CA TYR A 200 -4.26 4.33 -7.29
C TYR A 200 -4.18 3.76 -8.71
N LEU A 201 -3.38 2.71 -8.87
CA LEU A 201 -3.46 1.80 -10.00
C LEU A 201 -4.68 0.89 -9.81
N VAL A 202 -5.44 0.67 -10.88
CA VAL A 202 -6.63 -0.19 -10.86
C VAL A 202 -6.38 -1.43 -11.70
N GLN A 203 -6.61 -2.60 -11.12
CA GLN A 203 -6.44 -3.89 -11.79
C GLN A 203 -7.72 -4.72 -11.65
N ASP A 204 -8.12 -5.43 -12.70
CA ASP A 204 -9.20 -6.43 -12.62
C ASP A 204 -8.60 -7.74 -12.11
N VAL A 205 -8.97 -8.12 -10.89
CA VAL A 205 -8.47 -9.32 -10.19
C VAL A 205 -9.55 -10.39 -10.05
N THR A 206 -10.64 -10.27 -10.82
CA THR A 206 -11.81 -11.15 -10.70
C THR A 206 -11.45 -12.63 -10.93
N GLU A 207 -10.65 -12.92 -11.95
CA GLU A 207 -10.23 -14.30 -12.26
C GLU A 207 -9.20 -14.82 -11.26
N ASP A 208 -8.30 -13.96 -10.79
CA ASP A 208 -7.26 -14.32 -9.83
C ASP A 208 -7.89 -14.71 -8.49
N LEU A 209 -8.84 -13.91 -7.99
CA LEU A 209 -9.58 -14.20 -6.77
C LEU A 209 -10.47 -15.43 -6.92
N ARG A 210 -11.10 -15.63 -8.09
CA ARG A 210 -11.88 -16.85 -8.36
C ARG A 210 -11.00 -18.10 -8.33
N SER A 211 -9.83 -18.02 -8.96
CA SER A 211 -8.86 -19.12 -9.02
C SER A 211 -8.29 -19.43 -7.65
N ALA A 212 -7.91 -18.40 -6.88
CA ALA A 212 -7.45 -18.54 -5.51
C ALA A 212 -8.52 -19.17 -4.61
N GLY A 213 -9.78 -18.76 -4.75
CA GLY A 213 -10.90 -19.36 -4.03
C GLY A 213 -11.14 -20.83 -4.39
N GLU A 214 -11.03 -21.18 -5.68
CA GLU A 214 -11.10 -22.59 -6.11
C GLU A 214 -9.95 -23.42 -5.54
N MET A 215 -8.72 -22.89 -5.58
CA MET A 215 -7.56 -23.55 -5.00
C MET A 215 -7.68 -23.73 -3.49
N ALA A 216 -8.09 -22.69 -2.75
CA ALA A 216 -8.31 -22.76 -1.31
C ALA A 216 -9.39 -23.79 -0.97
N TRP A 217 -10.45 -23.86 -1.78
CA TRP A 217 -11.49 -24.85 -1.61
C TRP A 217 -10.99 -26.29 -1.89
N LEU A 218 -10.26 -26.52 -2.99
CA LEU A 218 -9.63 -27.82 -3.30
C LEU A 218 -8.52 -28.21 -2.33
N ALA A 219 -7.94 -27.24 -1.62
CA ALA A 219 -6.99 -27.48 -0.55
C ALA A 219 -7.73 -27.85 0.75
N SER A 220 -8.84 -27.16 1.06
CA SER A 220 -9.70 -27.46 2.22
C SER A 220 -10.36 -28.84 2.11
N VAL A 221 -10.75 -29.22 0.90
CA VAL A 221 -11.28 -30.54 0.56
C VAL A 221 -10.26 -31.20 -0.33
N GLY A 222 -9.44 -32.09 0.21
CA GLY A 222 -8.38 -32.72 -0.58
C GLY A 222 -8.89 -33.22 -1.93
N GLN A 223 -8.31 -32.74 -3.03
CA GLN A 223 -8.70 -33.09 -4.41
C GLN A 223 -8.87 -34.61 -4.64
N ALA A 224 -8.08 -35.42 -3.92
CA ALA A 224 -8.19 -36.87 -3.92
C ALA A 224 -9.55 -37.38 -3.39
N PHE A 225 -10.12 -36.75 -2.36
CA PHE A 225 -11.41 -37.08 -1.77
C PHE A 225 -12.55 -36.83 -2.78
N ILE A 226 -12.57 -35.66 -3.43
CA ILE A 226 -13.57 -35.35 -4.46
C ILE A 226 -13.46 -36.32 -5.64
N SER A 227 -12.24 -36.57 -6.10
CA SER A 227 -11.97 -37.46 -7.23
C SER A 227 -12.41 -38.90 -6.92
N HIS A 228 -12.17 -39.38 -5.69
CA HIS A 228 -12.58 -40.72 -5.24
C HIS A 228 -14.09 -40.95 -5.35
N PHE A 229 -14.92 -39.97 -4.96
CA PHE A 229 -16.37 -40.09 -5.05
C PHE A 229 -16.89 -39.95 -6.48
N LYS A 230 -16.31 -39.04 -7.28
CA LYS A 230 -16.64 -38.92 -8.71
C LYS A 230 -16.36 -40.22 -9.47
N CYS A 231 -15.21 -40.86 -9.21
CA CYS A 231 -14.84 -42.14 -9.82
C CYS A 231 -15.79 -43.29 -9.44
N ARG A 232 -16.48 -43.20 -8.29
CA ARG A 232 -17.50 -44.17 -7.85
C ARG A 232 -18.90 -43.86 -8.38
N GLY A 233 -19.04 -42.89 -9.29
CA GLY A 233 -20.32 -42.49 -9.86
C GLY A 233 -21.23 -41.75 -8.87
N ARG A 234 -20.74 -41.35 -7.70
CA ARG A 234 -21.52 -40.53 -6.77
C ARG A 234 -21.45 -39.06 -7.22
N PRO A 235 -22.60 -38.39 -7.42
CA PRO A 235 -22.60 -36.98 -7.76
C PRO A 235 -22.08 -36.17 -6.57
N VAL A 236 -21.13 -35.28 -6.85
CA VAL A 236 -20.56 -34.35 -5.86
C VAL A 236 -21.05 -32.95 -6.22
N ARG A 237 -21.78 -32.33 -5.30
CA ARG A 237 -22.29 -30.96 -5.46
C ARG A 237 -21.48 -30.02 -4.57
N GLN A 238 -20.95 -28.97 -5.16
CA GLN A 238 -20.33 -27.86 -4.44
C GLN A 238 -21.38 -26.80 -4.13
N VAL A 239 -21.41 -26.32 -2.89
CA VAL A 239 -22.27 -25.20 -2.48
C VAL A 239 -21.44 -24.11 -1.84
N ARG A 240 -21.40 -22.94 -2.48
CA ARG A 240 -20.69 -21.73 -2.03
C ARG A 240 -21.65 -20.82 -1.26
N SER A 241 -22.17 -21.33 -0.14
CA SER A 241 -23.07 -20.62 0.75
C SER A 241 -22.55 -20.71 2.18
N ALA A 242 -22.73 -19.65 2.96
CA ALA A 242 -22.48 -19.67 4.40
C ALA A 242 -23.47 -20.59 5.14
N GLU A 243 -24.63 -20.86 4.52
CA GLU A 243 -25.64 -21.75 5.07
C GLU A 243 -25.52 -23.14 4.46
N ARG A 244 -25.62 -24.17 5.30
CA ARG A 244 -25.67 -25.55 4.86
C ARG A 244 -26.95 -25.77 4.02
N PRO A 245 -26.86 -26.49 2.89
CA PRO A 245 -28.04 -26.83 2.10
C PRO A 245 -29.08 -27.60 2.91
N ALA A 246 -30.34 -27.16 2.87
CA ALA A 246 -31.45 -27.81 3.58
C ALA A 246 -31.90 -29.13 2.91
N ASP A 247 -31.55 -29.32 1.65
CA ASP A 247 -31.90 -30.45 0.79
C ASP A 247 -30.91 -31.63 0.88
N CYS A 248 -29.88 -31.53 1.72
CA CYS A 248 -28.89 -32.59 1.90
C CYS A 248 -28.87 -33.11 3.33
N ASP A 249 -28.62 -34.42 3.44
CA ASP A 249 -28.42 -35.09 4.71
C ASP A 249 -27.17 -34.50 5.41
N PRO A 250 -27.25 -34.15 6.71
CA PRO A 250 -26.11 -33.75 7.52
C PRO A 250 -24.86 -34.63 7.36
N GLU A 251 -25.03 -35.94 7.20
CA GLU A 251 -23.91 -36.89 7.13
C GLU A 251 -23.23 -36.91 5.76
N ASP A 252 -23.92 -36.46 4.71
CA ASP A 252 -23.41 -36.38 3.34
C ASP A 252 -22.88 -34.97 2.98
N CYS A 253 -22.95 -33.99 3.88
CA CYS A 253 -22.40 -32.64 3.68
C CYS A 253 -21.23 -32.35 4.62
N VAL A 254 -20.08 -32.04 4.02
CA VAL A 254 -18.85 -31.66 4.72
C VAL A 254 -18.60 -30.16 4.55
N ALA A 255 -18.38 -29.46 5.67
CA ALA A 255 -17.98 -28.05 5.66
C ALA A 255 -16.54 -27.91 5.15
N CYS A 256 -16.32 -26.94 4.26
CA CYS A 256 -15.02 -26.62 3.68
C CYS A 256 -14.46 -25.41 4.42
N ILE A 257 -13.41 -25.62 5.22
CA ILE A 257 -12.82 -24.57 6.06
C ILE A 257 -11.36 -24.39 5.66
N TRP A 258 -10.96 -23.14 5.42
CA TRP A 258 -9.56 -22.76 5.16
C TRP A 258 -9.15 -21.65 6.12
N GLU A 259 -8.05 -21.83 6.85
CA GLU A 259 -7.55 -20.85 7.82
C GLU A 259 -8.62 -20.34 8.84
N GLY A 260 -9.61 -21.17 9.14
CA GLY A 260 -10.71 -20.83 10.06
C GLY A 260 -11.90 -20.14 9.41
N GLU A 261 -11.84 -19.81 8.11
CA GLU A 261 -12.95 -19.26 7.35
C GLU A 261 -13.77 -20.36 6.65
N LEU A 262 -15.09 -20.25 6.70
CA LEU A 262 -16.01 -21.14 6.01
C LEU A 262 -16.10 -20.76 4.53
N LEU A 263 -15.62 -21.64 3.65
CA LEU A 263 -15.69 -21.48 2.19
C LEU A 263 -16.96 -22.08 1.56
N GLY A 264 -17.75 -22.81 2.35
CA GLY A 264 -19.00 -23.46 1.92
C GLY A 264 -19.04 -24.95 2.26
N TYR A 265 -19.73 -25.73 1.43
CA TYR A 265 -19.99 -27.15 1.66
C TYR A 265 -19.73 -28.01 0.42
N VAL A 266 -19.22 -29.21 0.64
CA VAL A 266 -19.30 -30.32 -0.32
C VAL A 266 -20.42 -31.22 0.13
N CYS A 267 -21.40 -31.46 -0.74
CA CYS A 267 -22.46 -32.40 -0.46
C CYS A 267 -22.41 -33.55 -1.47
N LEU A 268 -22.41 -34.77 -0.95
CA LEU A 268 -22.54 -35.99 -1.74
C LEU A 268 -24.03 -36.19 -2.02
N GLY A 269 -24.40 -36.42 -3.28
CA GLY A 269 -25.78 -36.82 -3.56
C GLY A 269 -26.02 -38.22 -3.00
N GLY A 270 -27.17 -38.38 -2.34
CA GLY A 270 -27.64 -39.70 -1.92
C GLY A 270 -27.80 -40.60 -3.13
N MET A 271 -27.33 -41.84 -3.04
CA MET A 271 -27.84 -42.85 -3.96
C MET A 271 -29.29 -43.07 -3.58
N SER A 272 -30.22 -42.79 -4.47
CA SER A 272 -31.50 -43.49 -4.42
C SER A 272 -31.18 -44.97 -4.61
N LEU A 273 -31.05 -45.69 -3.49
CA LEU A 273 -31.21 -47.13 -3.47
C LEU A 273 -32.66 -47.38 -3.89
N GLU A 274 -32.86 -47.61 -5.19
CA GLU A 274 -34.04 -48.36 -5.61
C GLU A 274 -33.83 -49.79 -5.12
N GLU A 275 -34.43 -50.11 -3.97
CA GLU A 275 -34.86 -51.46 -3.59
C GLU A 275 -36.32 -51.42 -3.11
#